data_AF-A0A1V6CSI6-F1
#
_entry.id   AF-A0A1V6CSI6-F1
#
_cell.length_a   1.000
_cell.length_b   1.000
_cell.length_c   1.000
_cell.angle_alpha   90.00
_cell.angle_beta   90.00
_cell.angle_gamma   90.00
#
_symmetry.space_group_name_H-M   'P 1'
#
loop_
_entity.id
_entity.type
_entity.pdbx_description
1 polymer ?
#
loop_
_entity_poly.entity_id
_entity_poly.type
_entity_poly.pdbx_seq_one_letter_code
_entity_poly.pdbx_strand_id
1 'polypeptide(L)'
;MVMQLRGELPDAIGGVYWVYLDNPYFSPYVPIYAGNLSVAETYNIYDPEKYDERSARWAIDFVDNLANLQFRDVAADVRAVRDPFEAEMFATQAKLEAEALAMYKKDPAAARKFLTGYSDGKMNRVTEMFLELRNQVITKYTNNRE
;
A
#
# COMPACT_ATOMS: atom_id res chain seq x y z
N MET A 1 -8.89 7.36 -4.24
CA MET A 1 -7.78 6.87 -5.09
C MET A 1 -7.40 7.98 -6.06
N VAL A 2 -6.18 7.98 -6.62
CA VAL A 2 -5.69 9.04 -7.52
C VAL A 2 -5.06 8.43 -8.77
N MET A 3 -5.44 8.91 -9.96
CA MET A 3 -4.77 8.55 -11.22
C MET A 3 -3.77 9.65 -11.60
N GLN A 4 -2.52 9.26 -11.79
CA GLN A 4 -1.44 10.12 -12.28
C GLN A 4 -1.08 9.68 -13.70
N LEU A 5 -1.27 10.57 -14.67
CA LEU A 5 -0.98 10.32 -16.09
C LEU A 5 0.08 11.31 -16.56
N ARG A 6 1.20 10.79 -17.10
CA ARG A 6 2.36 11.57 -17.52
C ARG A 6 2.73 11.21 -18.96
N GLY A 7 2.53 12.17 -19.87
CA GLY A 7 2.69 11.95 -21.32
C GLY A 7 4.14 11.94 -21.80
N GLU A 8 5.08 12.37 -20.95
CA GLU A 8 6.51 12.35 -21.21
C GLU A 8 7.17 10.99 -20.98
N LEU A 9 6.42 10.00 -20.44
CA LEU A 9 6.86 8.63 -20.21
C LEU A 9 6.00 7.64 -21.04
N PRO A 10 6.52 6.44 -21.37
CA PRO A 10 5.71 5.39 -21.96
C PRO A 10 4.51 5.05 -21.06
N ASP A 11 3.35 4.72 -21.64
CA ASP A 11 2.10 4.47 -20.90
C ASP A 11 2.26 3.48 -19.74
N ALA A 12 3.08 2.44 -19.93
CA ALA A 12 3.38 1.41 -18.93
C ALA A 12 4.09 1.94 -17.66
N ILE A 13 4.70 3.13 -17.72
CA ILE A 13 5.46 3.78 -16.65
C ILE A 13 4.79 5.10 -16.24
N GLY A 14 4.32 5.88 -17.22
CA GLY A 14 3.73 7.22 -17.01
C GLY A 14 2.37 7.17 -16.32
N GLY A 15 1.61 6.10 -16.51
CA GLY A 15 0.34 5.85 -15.82
C GLY A 15 0.55 5.18 -14.46
N VAL A 16 0.17 5.86 -13.38
CA VAL A 16 0.20 5.33 -12.01
C VAL A 16 -1.15 5.50 -11.36
N TYR A 17 -1.69 4.40 -10.83
CA TYR A 17 -2.88 4.39 -10.01
C TYR A 17 -2.49 4.28 -8.54
N TRP A 18 -2.64 5.38 -7.80
CA TRP A 18 -2.41 5.45 -6.37
C TRP A 18 -3.66 4.99 -5.63
N VAL A 19 -3.60 3.75 -5.16
CA VAL A 19 -4.71 3.06 -4.51
C VAL A 19 -4.55 3.11 -3.00
N TYR A 20 -5.65 3.38 -2.29
CA TYR A 20 -5.79 3.06 -0.87
C TYR A 20 -6.95 2.08 -0.73
N LEU A 21 -6.94 1.28 0.33
CA LEU A 21 -8.05 0.40 0.67
C LEU A 21 -8.79 0.98 1.88
N ASP A 22 -10.11 0.88 1.89
CA ASP A 22 -10.97 1.33 2.99
C ASP A 22 -10.99 2.82 3.24
N ASN A 23 -10.21 3.27 4.20
CA ASN A 23 -10.27 4.60 4.74
C ASN A 23 -8.96 5.33 4.43
N PRO A 24 -8.95 6.39 3.58
CA PRO A 24 -7.73 7.13 3.24
C PRO A 24 -7.13 7.86 4.44
N TYR A 25 -7.88 8.01 5.53
CA TYR A 25 -7.35 8.58 6.77
C TYR A 25 -6.29 7.67 7.42
N PHE A 26 -6.42 6.34 7.25
CA PHE A 26 -5.51 5.33 7.80
C PHE A 26 -4.67 4.65 6.72
N SER A 27 -5.28 4.25 5.61
CA SER A 27 -4.63 3.49 4.56
C SER A 27 -3.62 4.32 3.77
N PRO A 28 -2.43 3.76 3.47
CA PRO A 28 -1.47 4.41 2.60
C PRO A 28 -1.87 4.31 1.12
N TYR A 29 -1.45 5.29 0.32
CA TYR A 29 -1.54 5.28 -1.13
C TYR A 29 -0.40 4.46 -1.73
N VAL A 30 -0.71 3.28 -2.25
CA VAL A 30 0.24 2.38 -2.92
C VAL A 30 0.19 2.61 -4.44
N PRO A 31 1.34 2.75 -5.13
CA PRO A 31 1.37 2.92 -6.57
C PRO A 31 1.16 1.59 -7.29
N ILE A 32 0.22 1.56 -8.23
CA ILE A 32 0.04 0.50 -9.22
C ILE A 32 0.31 1.11 -10.59
N TYR A 33 1.41 0.71 -11.23
CA TYR A 33 1.71 1.19 -12.58
C TYR A 33 0.74 0.55 -13.58
N ALA A 34 0.31 1.30 -14.59
CA ALA A 34 -0.53 0.80 -15.67
C ALA A 34 0.13 -0.35 -16.44
N GLY A 35 1.47 -0.40 -16.43
CA GLY A 35 2.26 -1.49 -16.98
C GLY A 35 2.35 -2.74 -16.12
N ASN A 36 1.81 -2.77 -14.90
CA ASN A 36 1.85 -3.96 -14.06
C ASN A 36 1.25 -5.18 -14.76
N LEU A 37 1.76 -6.36 -14.40
CA LEU A 37 1.33 -7.65 -14.90
C LEU A 37 0.41 -8.38 -13.91
N SER A 38 0.48 -7.99 -12.64
CA SER A 38 -0.30 -8.52 -11.53
C SER A 38 -0.49 -7.45 -10.46
N VAL A 39 -1.30 -7.81 -9.47
CA VAL A 39 -1.38 -7.16 -8.17
C VAL A 39 -1.18 -8.23 -7.12
N ALA A 40 -0.59 -7.88 -5.97
CA ALA A 40 -0.30 -8.84 -4.91
C ALA A 40 -1.55 -9.63 -4.48
N GLU A 41 -1.36 -10.90 -4.11
CA GLU A 41 -2.46 -11.78 -3.67
C GLU A 41 -3.23 -11.18 -2.48
N THR A 42 -2.54 -10.49 -1.57
CA THR A 42 -3.13 -9.79 -0.42
C THR A 42 -4.22 -8.78 -0.81
N TYR A 43 -4.17 -8.24 -2.04
CA TYR A 43 -5.15 -7.29 -2.58
C TYR A 43 -6.29 -7.97 -3.36
N ASN A 44 -6.24 -9.30 -3.58
CA ASN A 44 -7.21 -10.06 -4.38
C ASN A 44 -8.12 -10.97 -3.55
N ILE A 45 -7.82 -11.19 -2.28
CA ILE A 45 -8.49 -12.21 -1.44
C ILE A 45 -9.49 -11.63 -0.44
N TYR A 46 -9.94 -10.39 -0.64
CA TYR A 46 -10.97 -9.80 0.20
C TYR A 46 -12.33 -10.48 -0.02
N ASP A 47 -12.96 -10.87 1.08
CA ASP A 47 -14.34 -11.36 1.12
C ASP A 47 -15.05 -10.66 2.30
N PRO A 48 -16.08 -9.82 2.06
CA PRO A 48 -16.78 -9.10 3.12
C PRO A 48 -17.48 -10.01 4.14
N GLU A 49 -17.81 -11.25 3.78
CA GLU A 49 -18.51 -12.20 4.65
C GLU A 49 -17.54 -13.14 5.39
N LYS A 50 -16.23 -13.04 5.11
CA LYS A 50 -15.21 -13.91 5.71
C LYS A 50 -13.93 -13.14 6.03
N TYR A 51 -13.68 -12.95 7.32
CA TYR A 51 -12.42 -12.39 7.79
C TYR A 51 -11.22 -13.28 7.40
N ASP A 52 -10.21 -12.66 6.80
CA ASP A 52 -8.92 -13.25 6.47
C ASP A 52 -7.82 -12.22 6.66
N GLU A 53 -6.93 -12.42 7.63
CA GLU A 53 -5.86 -11.47 7.95
C GLU A 53 -4.82 -11.32 6.84
N ARG A 54 -4.77 -12.24 5.88
CA ARG A 54 -3.93 -12.13 4.69
C ARG A 54 -4.47 -11.09 3.70
N SER A 55 -5.74 -10.73 3.81
CA SER A 55 -6.33 -9.66 2.99
C SER A 55 -5.87 -8.30 3.50
N ALA A 56 -5.23 -7.53 2.61
CA ALA A 56 -4.81 -6.16 2.90
C ALA A 56 -6.00 -5.29 3.33
N ARG A 57 -7.16 -5.51 2.71
CA ARG A 57 -8.41 -4.82 3.04
C ARG A 57 -8.81 -5.14 4.48
N TRP A 58 -8.92 -6.42 4.86
CA TRP A 58 -9.26 -6.78 6.23
C TRP A 58 -8.23 -6.32 7.26
N ALA A 59 -6.93 -6.37 6.95
CA ALA A 59 -5.88 -5.89 7.85
C ALA A 59 -6.04 -4.38 8.15
N ILE A 60 -6.37 -3.58 7.13
CA ILE A 60 -6.63 -2.14 7.29
C ILE A 60 -7.93 -1.90 8.05
N ASP A 61 -9.03 -2.52 7.62
CA ASP A 61 -10.34 -2.37 8.25
C ASP A 61 -10.30 -2.75 9.73
N PHE A 62 -9.50 -3.75 10.12
CA PHE A 62 -9.35 -4.13 11.54
C PHE A 62 -8.78 -2.97 12.36
N VAL A 63 -7.71 -2.32 11.88
CA VAL A 63 -7.10 -1.19 12.58
C VAL A 63 -8.04 0.01 12.62
N ASP A 64 -8.77 0.31 11.53
CA ASP A 64 -9.77 1.39 11.51
C ASP A 64 -10.89 1.11 12.52
N ASN A 65 -11.40 -0.12 12.57
CA ASN A 65 -12.40 -0.51 13.55
C ASN A 65 -11.90 -0.40 14.99
N LEU A 66 -10.65 -0.80 15.27
CA LEU A 66 -10.02 -0.63 16.59
C LEU A 66 -9.79 0.84 16.96
N ALA A 67 -9.71 1.74 15.98
CA ALA A 67 -9.59 3.17 16.26
C ALA A 67 -10.80 3.70 17.04
N ASN A 68 -11.96 3.04 17.00
CA ASN A 68 -13.12 3.40 17.84
C ASN A 68 -12.84 3.32 19.36
N LEU A 69 -11.79 2.60 19.79
CA LEU A 69 -11.38 2.55 21.19
C LEU A 69 -10.83 3.90 21.68
N GLN A 70 -9.94 4.51 20.89
CA GLN A 70 -9.24 5.78 21.19
C GLN A 70 -8.79 6.45 19.88
N PHE A 71 -9.73 7.02 19.12
CA PHE A 71 -9.47 7.43 17.73
C PHE A 71 -8.26 8.33 17.55
N ARG A 72 -8.14 9.38 18.38
CA ARG A 72 -7.05 10.35 18.28
C ARG A 72 -5.68 9.68 18.44
N ASP A 73 -5.56 8.79 19.41
CA ASP A 73 -4.27 8.21 19.79
C ASP A 73 -3.90 7.07 18.83
N VAL A 74 -4.87 6.22 18.44
CA VAL A 74 -4.67 5.21 17.39
C VAL A 74 -4.32 5.85 16.05
N ALA A 75 -4.99 6.94 15.67
CA ALA A 75 -4.67 7.69 14.46
C ALA A 75 -3.24 8.24 14.46
N ALA A 76 -2.75 8.71 15.61
CA ALA A 76 -1.38 9.18 15.74
C ALA A 76 -0.38 8.04 15.55
N ASP A 77 -0.62 6.87 16.16
CA ASP A 77 0.19 5.66 15.99
C ASP A 77 0.23 5.19 14.53
N VAL A 78 -0.91 5.18 13.83
CA VAL A 78 -0.97 4.77 12.42
C VAL A 78 -0.20 5.75 11.53
N ARG A 79 -0.35 7.07 11.73
CA ARG A 79 0.40 8.07 10.96
C ARG A 79 1.90 7.96 11.17
N ALA A 80 2.34 7.64 12.38
CA ALA A 80 3.76 7.47 12.69
C ALA A 80 4.44 6.38 11.86
N VAL A 81 3.70 5.37 11.40
CA VAL A 81 4.24 4.31 10.51
C VAL A 81 3.88 4.52 9.04
N ARG A 82 2.68 5.03 8.76
CA ARG A 82 2.16 5.25 7.40
C ARG A 82 2.90 6.38 6.69
N ASP A 83 3.05 7.53 7.35
CA ASP A 83 3.56 8.74 6.69
C ASP A 83 5.01 8.56 6.20
N PRO A 84 5.93 7.93 6.96
CA PRO A 84 7.26 7.62 6.45
C PRO A 84 7.24 6.63 5.27
N PHE A 85 6.34 5.65 5.30
CA PHE A 85 6.19 4.68 4.21
C PHE A 85 5.73 5.36 2.91
N GLU A 86 4.75 6.26 2.97
CA GLU A 86 4.33 7.05 1.81
C GLU A 86 5.43 8.01 1.32
N ALA A 87 6.06 8.72 2.25
CA ALA A 87 7.13 9.66 1.93
C ALA A 87 8.29 8.97 1.20
N GLU A 88 8.66 7.75 1.59
CA GLU A 88 9.67 6.94 0.92
C GLU A 88 9.29 6.63 -0.54
N MET A 89 8.03 6.27 -0.79
CA MET A 89 7.55 6.02 -2.15
C MET A 89 7.63 7.28 -3.03
N PHE A 90 7.18 8.43 -2.52
CA PHE A 90 7.27 9.69 -3.26
C PHE A 90 8.71 10.13 -3.51
N ALA A 91 9.60 9.98 -2.52
CA ALA A 91 11.00 10.35 -2.64
C ALA A 91 11.78 9.47 -3.63
N THR A 92 11.42 8.19 -3.75
CA THR A 92 12.15 7.21 -4.58
C THR A 92 11.54 7.03 -5.97
N GLN A 93 10.32 7.50 -6.21
CA GLN A 93 9.57 7.29 -7.46
C GLN A 93 10.38 7.66 -8.71
N ALA A 94 10.92 8.88 -8.78
CA ALA A 94 11.64 9.34 -9.97
C ALA A 94 12.87 8.47 -10.30
N LYS A 95 13.58 7.98 -9.27
CA LYS A 95 14.73 7.10 -9.46
C LYS A 95 14.30 5.72 -9.97
N LEU A 96 13.28 5.14 -9.35
CA LEU A 96 12.69 3.86 -9.78
C LEU A 96 12.24 3.92 -11.24
N GLU A 97 11.56 4.99 -11.63
CA GLU A 97 11.03 5.17 -12.98
C GLU A 97 12.11 5.42 -14.02
N ALA A 98 13.18 6.14 -13.67
CA ALA A 98 14.34 6.28 -14.54
C ALA A 98 15.00 4.92 -14.83
N GLU A 99 15.08 4.06 -13.81
CA GLU A 99 15.57 2.68 -13.96
C GLU A 99 14.64 1.85 -14.85
N ALA A 100 13.33 1.90 -14.59
CA ALA A 100 12.33 1.22 -15.39
C ALA A 100 12.35 1.70 -16.85
N LEU A 101 12.53 3.01 -17.11
CA LEU A 101 12.63 3.56 -18.45
C LEU A 101 13.89 3.09 -19.19
N ALA A 102 15.02 3.01 -18.49
CA ALA A 102 16.26 2.48 -19.06
C ALA A 102 16.13 0.99 -19.43
N MET A 103 15.43 0.19 -18.61
CA MET A 103 15.08 -1.19 -18.94
C MET A 103 14.10 -1.27 -20.10
N TYR A 104 13.05 -0.43 -20.10
CA TYR A 104 11.95 -0.45 -21.07
C TYR A 104 12.44 -0.23 -22.50
N LYS A 105 13.44 0.65 -22.68
CA LYS A 105 14.08 0.91 -23.98
C LYS A 105 14.76 -0.33 -24.58
N LYS A 106 15.11 -1.32 -23.76
CA LYS A 106 15.78 -2.56 -24.17
C LYS A 106 14.80 -3.74 -24.22
N ASP A 107 14.00 -3.89 -23.17
CA ASP A 107 13.02 -4.95 -23.00
C ASP A 107 11.81 -4.41 -22.20
N PRO A 108 10.72 -4.05 -22.90
CA PRO A 108 9.49 -3.59 -22.27
C PRO A 108 8.90 -4.60 -21.28
N ALA A 109 9.04 -5.91 -21.51
CA ALA A 109 8.49 -6.92 -20.62
C ALA A 109 9.27 -6.99 -19.31
N ALA A 110 10.60 -6.88 -19.36
CA ALA A 110 11.44 -6.83 -18.17
C ALA A 110 11.12 -5.61 -17.29
N ALA A 111 10.95 -4.43 -17.89
CA ALA A 111 10.58 -3.22 -17.16
C ALA A 111 9.21 -3.32 -16.48
N ARG A 112 8.21 -3.90 -17.16
CA ARG A 112 6.89 -4.18 -16.58
C ARG A 112 6.97 -5.14 -15.41
N LYS A 113 7.77 -6.20 -15.52
CA LYS A 113 8.00 -7.16 -14.43
C LYS A 113 8.66 -6.48 -13.23
N PHE A 114 9.62 -5.59 -13.47
CA PHE A 114 10.27 -4.80 -12.41
C PHE A 114 9.27 -3.90 -11.66
N LEU A 115 8.46 -3.11 -12.37
CA LEU A 115 7.43 -2.26 -11.77
C LEU A 115 6.33 -3.06 -11.05
N THR A 116 5.99 -4.23 -11.59
CA THR A 116 5.06 -5.17 -10.95
C THR A 116 5.62 -5.62 -9.61
N GLY A 117 6.88 -6.10 -9.57
CA GLY A 117 7.52 -6.54 -8.33
C GLY A 117 7.64 -5.42 -7.29
N TYR A 118 7.92 -4.18 -7.72
CA TYR A 118 7.90 -3.02 -6.83
C TYR A 118 6.51 -2.79 -6.22
N SER A 119 5.47 -2.73 -7.05
CA SER A 119 4.10 -2.48 -6.60
C SER A 119 3.61 -3.59 -5.66
N ASP A 120 3.81 -4.85 -6.04
CA ASP A 120 3.43 -6.02 -5.25
C ASP A 120 4.17 -6.05 -3.91
N GLY A 121 5.45 -5.67 -3.90
CA GLY A 121 6.25 -5.51 -2.68
C GLY A 121 5.65 -4.45 -1.73
N LYS A 122 5.23 -3.30 -2.27
CA LYS A 122 4.56 -2.26 -1.46
C LYS A 122 3.20 -2.74 -0.94
N MET A 123 2.40 -3.43 -1.75
CA MET A 123 1.11 -4.01 -1.32
C MET A 123 1.28 -5.01 -0.17
N ASN A 124 2.23 -5.93 -0.29
CA ASN A 124 2.51 -6.90 0.77
C ASN A 124 2.99 -6.21 2.05
N ARG A 125 3.89 -5.22 1.93
CA ARG A 125 4.38 -4.47 3.09
C ARG A 125 3.26 -3.72 3.80
N VAL A 126 2.28 -3.17 3.08
CA VAL A 126 1.09 -2.56 3.72
C VAL A 126 0.34 -3.58 4.56
N THR A 127 0.10 -4.78 4.04
CA THR A 127 -0.61 -5.83 4.79
C THR A 127 0.14 -6.16 6.08
N GLU A 128 1.45 -6.42 6.00
CA GLU A 128 2.30 -6.69 7.17
C GLU A 128 2.27 -5.54 8.19
N MET A 129 2.43 -4.30 7.73
CA MET A 129 2.41 -3.10 8.56
C MET A 129 1.09 -2.95 9.33
N PHE A 130 -0.04 -3.26 8.71
CA PHE A 130 -1.34 -3.16 9.37
C PHE A 130 -1.59 -4.31 10.34
N LEU A 131 -1.05 -5.51 10.10
CA LEU A 131 -1.04 -6.59 11.09
C LEU A 131 -0.18 -6.25 12.31
N GLU A 132 0.97 -5.61 12.11
CA GLU A 132 1.81 -5.07 13.18
C GLU A 132 1.07 -4.01 14.00
N LEU A 133 0.43 -3.04 13.33
CA LEU A 133 -0.39 -1.99 13.96
C LEU A 133 -1.56 -2.57 14.74
N ARG A 134 -2.28 -3.54 14.19
CA ARG A 134 -3.37 -4.24 14.89
C ARG A 134 -2.89 -4.78 16.23
N ASN A 135 -1.77 -5.49 16.23
CA ASN A 135 -1.21 -6.07 17.45
C ASN A 135 -0.84 -4.97 18.46
N GLN A 136 -0.20 -3.90 18.01
CA GLN A 136 0.14 -2.76 18.86
C GLN A 136 -1.09 -2.08 19.47
N VAL A 137 -2.12 -1.83 18.66
CA VAL A 137 -3.35 -1.16 19.09
C VAL A 137 -4.09 -2.01 20.12
N ILE A 138 -4.23 -3.31 19.88
CA ILE A 138 -4.80 -4.24 20.85
C ILE A 138 -4.02 -4.19 22.16
N THR A 139 -2.68 -4.26 22.11
CA THR A 139 -1.86 -4.25 23.34
C THR A 139 -1.92 -2.91 24.10
N LYS A 140 -2.03 -1.78 23.40
CA LYS A 140 -1.98 -0.44 24.01
C LYS A 140 -3.34 0.05 24.53
N TYR A 141 -4.42 -0.26 23.82
CA TYR A 141 -5.71 0.43 24.00
C TYR A 141 -6.86 -0.48 24.44
N THR A 142 -6.60 -1.75 24.75
CA THR A 142 -7.61 -2.66 25.31
C THR A 142 -7.41 -2.85 26.81
N ASN A 143 -8.46 -3.35 27.49
CA ASN A 143 -8.44 -3.65 28.92
C ASN A 143 -7.68 -4.97 29.20
N ASN A 144 -6.37 -4.98 28.96
CA ASN A 144 -5.51 -6.17 29.04
C ASN A 144 -4.52 -6.12 30.23
N ARG A 145 -4.68 -5.18 31.15
CA ARG A 145 -3.85 -5.00 32.35
C ARG A 145 -4.75 -5.03 33.59
N GLU A 146 -5.13 -6.24 33.99
CA GLU A 146 -5.79 -6.54 35.26
C GLU A 146 -4.78 -6.95 36.33
#